data_AF-A0A7K0LRK3-F1
#
_entry.id   AF-A0A7K0LRK3-F1
#
_cell.length_a   1.000
_cell.length_b   1.000
_cell.length_c   1.000
_cell.angle_alpha   90.00
_cell.angle_beta   90.00
_cell.angle_gamma   90.00
#
_symmetry.space_group_name_H-M   'P 1'
#
loop_
_entity.id
_entity.type
_entity.pdbx_description
1 polymer ?
#
loop_
_entity_poly.entity_id
_entity_poly.type
_entity_poly.pdbx_seq_one_letter_code
_entity_poly.pdbx_strand_id
1 'polypeptide(L)'
;AHVLSATEAVFPSIDVLDSRFAGYKFTHTDVVADNCSSAAFSLGGSAIDPRGVDLRLVGMTLEKNGELMHTAAGAAVHGHPAAAVAWLVRQLAARGRGLAAGQIVLSGGMTEAVAVAPGDTVVARFDRLGTVEIACV
;
A
#
# COMPACT_ATOMS: atom_id res chain seq x y z
N ALA A 1 -0.17 17.55 7.91
CA ALA A 1 -0.14 18.77 7.07
C ALA A 1 0.92 18.68 5.98
N HIS A 2 2.22 18.63 6.29
CA HIS A 2 3.28 18.72 5.26
C HIS A 2 3.27 17.59 4.21
N VAL A 3 2.95 16.35 4.60
CA VAL A 3 2.84 15.23 3.64
C VAL A 3 1.75 15.51 2.62
N LEU A 4 0.51 15.76 3.07
CA LEU A 4 -0.61 16.01 2.17
C LEU A 4 -0.37 17.21 1.23
N SER A 5 0.32 18.26 1.70
CA SER A 5 0.68 19.40 0.84
C SER A 5 1.78 19.10 -0.16
N ALA A 6 2.66 18.13 0.14
CA ALA A 6 3.75 17.70 -0.73
C ALA A 6 3.37 16.53 -1.64
N THR A 7 2.20 15.93 -1.44
CA THR A 7 1.66 14.84 -2.26
C THR A 7 0.88 15.41 -3.44
N GLU A 8 1.34 15.11 -4.66
CA GLU A 8 0.66 15.52 -5.89
C GLU A 8 -0.66 14.77 -6.09
N ALA A 9 -0.65 13.44 -5.92
CA ALA A 9 -1.82 12.60 -6.08
C ALA A 9 -1.76 11.34 -5.21
N VAL A 10 -2.92 10.73 -4.99
CA VAL A 10 -3.08 9.42 -4.36
C VAL A 10 -3.77 8.47 -5.34
N PHE A 11 -3.33 7.21 -5.33
CA PHE A 11 -3.84 6.12 -6.17
C PHE A 11 -4.22 4.91 -5.30
N PRO A 12 -5.22 4.12 -5.71
CA PRO A 12 -5.36 2.77 -5.19
C PRO A 12 -4.19 1.90 -5.68
N SER A 13 -3.72 1.00 -4.81
CA SER A 13 -2.57 0.15 -5.11
C SER A 13 -2.70 -1.23 -4.48
N ILE A 14 -2.14 -2.23 -5.16
CA ILE A 14 -1.84 -3.56 -4.61
C ILE A 14 -0.32 -3.71 -4.54
N ASP A 15 0.17 -4.09 -3.36
CA ASP A 15 1.56 -4.47 -3.13
C ASP A 15 1.69 -6.00 -3.22
N VAL A 16 2.63 -6.47 -4.03
CA VAL A 16 2.90 -7.90 -4.21
C VAL A 16 4.15 -8.23 -3.41
N LEU A 17 3.93 -9.08 -2.40
CA LEU A 17 4.98 -9.55 -1.50
C LEU A 17 5.47 -10.93 -1.94
N ASP A 18 6.77 -11.13 -1.89
CA ASP A 18 7.41 -12.42 -2.11
C ASP A 18 8.61 -12.57 -1.17
N SER A 19 8.39 -13.21 -0.03
CA SER A 19 9.42 -13.43 0.98
C SER A 19 10.46 -14.41 0.47
N ARG A 20 11.75 -14.04 0.56
CA ARG A 20 12.85 -14.97 0.24
C ARG A 20 13.13 -15.98 1.35
N PHE A 21 12.50 -15.83 2.51
CA PHE A 21 12.53 -16.80 3.60
C PHE A 21 11.41 -17.83 3.46
N ALA A 22 11.76 -19.11 3.62
CA ALA A 22 10.87 -20.23 3.38
C ALA A 22 9.64 -20.23 4.30
N GLY A 23 8.46 -20.43 3.70
CA GLY A 23 7.19 -20.56 4.41
C GLY A 23 6.75 -19.30 5.16
N TYR A 24 7.23 -18.11 4.77
CA TYR A 24 6.94 -16.83 5.43
C TYR A 24 7.28 -16.84 6.93
N LYS A 25 8.33 -17.58 7.31
CA LYS A 25 8.85 -17.63 8.68
C LYS A 25 10.12 -16.81 8.76
N PHE A 26 10.01 -15.65 9.40
CA PHE A 26 11.11 -14.70 9.51
C PHE A 26 10.95 -13.84 10.77
N THR A 27 12.06 -13.27 11.24
CA THR A 27 12.06 -12.22 12.25
C THR A 27 11.85 -10.85 11.61
N HIS A 28 11.70 -9.81 12.42
CA HIS A 28 11.61 -8.44 11.91
C HIS A 28 12.88 -8.03 11.14
N THR A 29 14.06 -8.39 11.64
CA THR A 29 15.34 -8.06 11.00
C THR A 29 15.50 -8.77 9.66
N ASP A 30 15.01 -10.00 9.56
CA ASP A 30 15.01 -10.78 8.31
C ASP A 30 14.19 -10.07 7.24
N VAL A 31 12.99 -9.59 7.56
CA VAL A 31 12.14 -8.84 6.62
C VAL A 31 12.80 -7.54 6.18
N VAL A 32 13.46 -6.83 7.10
CA VAL A 32 14.22 -5.61 6.75
C VAL A 32 15.35 -5.94 5.78
N ALA A 33 16.10 -7.02 6.04
CA ALA A 33 17.15 -7.50 5.14
C ALA A 33 16.60 -7.96 3.78
N ASP A 34 15.38 -8.49 3.77
CA ASP A 34 14.66 -8.92 2.57
C ASP A 34 13.96 -7.78 1.81
N ASN A 35 14.39 -6.53 1.98
CA ASN A 35 13.74 -5.38 1.37
C ASN A 35 12.22 -5.36 1.60
N CYS A 36 11.81 -5.64 2.84
CA CYS A 36 10.41 -5.73 3.27
C CYS A 36 9.56 -6.75 2.48
N SER A 37 10.19 -7.80 1.95
CA SER A 37 9.56 -8.79 1.07
C SER A 37 8.90 -8.18 -0.18
N SER A 38 9.26 -6.95 -0.55
CA SER A 38 8.72 -6.30 -1.75
C SER A 38 9.15 -7.06 -3.01
N ALA A 39 8.21 -7.24 -3.94
CA ALA A 39 8.46 -7.88 -5.23
C ALA A 39 7.95 -7.04 -6.40
N ALA A 40 6.69 -6.62 -6.35
CA ALA A 40 6.08 -5.76 -7.36
C ALA A 40 4.94 -4.94 -6.75
N PHE A 41 4.44 -3.94 -7.46
CA PHE A 41 3.20 -3.26 -7.09
C PHE A 41 2.43 -2.87 -8.36
N SER A 42 1.12 -2.68 -8.21
CA SER A 42 0.26 -2.15 -9.25
C SER A 42 -0.43 -0.89 -8.75
N LEU A 43 -0.59 0.09 -9.63
CA LEU A 43 -1.43 1.26 -9.42
C LEU A 43 -2.65 1.14 -10.34
N GLY A 44 -3.82 1.45 -9.82
CA GLY A 44 -5.05 1.45 -10.61
C GLY A 44 -5.85 2.73 -10.44
N GLY A 45 -7.14 2.64 -10.75
CA GLY A 45 -8.12 3.67 -10.50
C GLY A 45 -7.74 5.03 -11.11
N SER A 46 -7.98 6.09 -10.36
CA SER A 46 -7.71 7.46 -10.78
C SER A 46 -6.86 8.20 -9.74
N ALA A 47 -5.92 9.00 -10.24
CA ALA A 47 -5.19 9.96 -9.44
C ALA A 47 -6.17 10.94 -8.79
N ILE A 48 -6.17 11.03 -7.46
CA ILE A 48 -6.98 12.04 -6.76
C ILE A 48 -6.10 13.01 -5.97
N ASP A 49 -6.58 14.25 -5.86
CA ASP A 49 -5.98 15.23 -4.96
C ASP A 49 -6.23 14.81 -3.49
N PRO A 50 -5.19 14.53 -2.70
CA PRO A 50 -5.33 14.13 -1.30
C PRO A 50 -6.01 15.16 -0.40
N ARG A 51 -6.15 16.42 -0.84
CA ARG A 51 -6.77 17.51 -0.08
C ARG A 51 -8.29 17.55 -0.23
N GLY A 52 -8.85 16.86 -1.23
CA GLY A 52 -10.30 16.81 -1.49
C GLY A 52 -11.03 15.66 -0.80
N VAL A 53 -10.30 14.78 -0.09
CA VAL A 53 -10.83 13.54 0.50
C VAL A 53 -10.20 13.31 1.86
N ASP A 54 -11.02 12.89 2.84
CA ASP A 54 -10.48 12.36 4.09
C ASP A 54 -10.01 10.91 3.87
N LEU A 55 -8.71 10.75 3.66
CA LEU A 55 -8.09 9.44 3.37
C LEU A 55 -8.30 8.42 4.50
N ARG A 56 -8.64 8.84 5.72
CA ARG A 56 -8.93 7.90 6.83
C ARG A 56 -10.23 7.14 6.59
N LEU A 57 -11.17 7.77 5.89
CA LEU A 57 -12.53 7.27 5.67
C LEU A 57 -12.69 6.54 4.33
N VAL A 58 -11.65 6.51 3.49
CA VAL A 58 -11.65 5.75 2.25
C VAL A 58 -11.77 4.27 2.60
N GLY A 59 -12.94 3.70 2.34
CA GLY A 59 -13.22 2.28 2.48
C GLY A 59 -12.68 1.49 1.28
N MET A 60 -12.43 0.20 1.48
CA MET A 60 -11.99 -0.69 0.41
C MET A 60 -12.48 -2.13 0.58
N THR A 61 -12.64 -2.84 -0.54
CA THR A 61 -12.84 -4.30 -0.59
C THR A 61 -11.72 -4.98 -1.34
N LEU A 62 -11.24 -6.12 -0.83
CA LEU A 62 -10.25 -6.97 -1.48
C LEU A 62 -10.92 -8.29 -1.83
N GLU A 63 -10.92 -8.64 -3.10
CA GLU A 63 -11.50 -9.86 -3.61
C GLU A 63 -10.44 -10.72 -4.31
N LYS A 64 -10.56 -12.04 -4.17
CA LYS A 64 -9.80 -13.02 -4.93
C LYS A 64 -10.78 -13.92 -5.68
N ASN A 65 -10.67 -13.98 -7.00
CA ASN A 65 -11.57 -14.77 -7.85
C ASN A 65 -13.07 -14.48 -7.62
N GLY A 66 -13.40 -13.23 -7.29
CA GLY A 66 -14.77 -12.79 -6.98
C GLY A 66 -15.24 -13.09 -5.55
N GLU A 67 -14.42 -13.75 -4.72
CA GLU A 67 -14.71 -13.95 -3.30
C GLU A 67 -14.15 -12.79 -2.47
N LEU A 68 -14.98 -12.24 -1.57
CA LEU A 68 -14.56 -11.17 -0.66
C LEU A 68 -13.61 -11.72 0.41
N MET A 69 -12.35 -11.29 0.37
CA MET A 69 -11.33 -11.69 1.33
C MET A 69 -11.31 -10.74 2.53
N HIS A 70 -11.31 -9.43 2.26
CA HIS A 70 -11.20 -8.41 3.29
C HIS A 70 -11.97 -7.14 2.96
N THR A 71 -12.30 -6.39 4.02
CA THR A 71 -12.71 -4.98 3.94
C THR A 71 -11.85 -4.18 4.91
N ALA A 72 -11.56 -2.93 4.57
CA ALA A 72 -10.79 -2.03 5.42
C ALA A 72 -11.14 -0.57 5.16
N ALA A 73 -10.63 0.32 6.01
CA ALA A 73 -10.67 1.77 5.80
C ALA A 73 -9.26 2.34 5.97
N GLY A 74 -8.97 3.49 5.34
CA GLY A 74 -7.63 4.09 5.33
C GLY A 74 -7.04 4.30 6.72
N ALA A 75 -7.88 4.51 7.74
CA ALA A 75 -7.47 4.60 9.14
C ALA A 75 -6.72 3.35 9.66
N ALA A 76 -6.87 2.18 9.04
CA ALA A 76 -6.09 0.98 9.37
C ALA A 76 -4.58 1.19 9.20
N VAL A 77 -4.18 2.09 8.28
CA VAL A 77 -2.79 2.44 8.03
C VAL A 77 -2.35 3.54 9.02
N HIS A 78 -1.82 3.12 10.16
CA HIS A 78 -1.27 4.03 11.19
C HIS A 78 -2.24 5.15 11.63
N GLY A 79 -3.55 4.90 11.66
CA GLY A 79 -4.58 5.90 11.96
C GLY A 79 -4.87 6.90 10.83
N HIS A 80 -3.90 7.14 9.94
CA HIS A 80 -4.02 7.92 8.71
C HIS A 80 -2.86 7.55 7.76
N PRO A 81 -3.09 7.26 6.46
CA PRO A 81 -2.02 6.87 5.54
C PRO A 81 -0.85 7.88 5.44
N ALA A 82 -1.13 9.19 5.49
CA ALA A 82 -0.11 10.24 5.50
C ALA A 82 0.74 10.26 6.79
N ALA A 83 0.27 9.68 7.89
CA ALA A 83 1.06 9.54 9.11
C ALA A 83 2.19 8.51 8.95
N ALA A 84 1.94 7.42 8.22
CA ALA A 84 2.97 6.43 7.88
C ALA A 84 4.07 7.06 7.00
N VAL A 85 3.68 7.84 5.97
CA VAL A 85 4.64 8.58 5.14
C VAL A 85 5.42 9.61 5.97
N ALA A 86 4.76 10.31 6.89
CA ALA A 86 5.44 11.25 7.78
C ALA A 86 6.47 10.56 8.69
N TRP A 87 6.18 9.33 9.15
CA TRP A 87 7.14 8.51 9.88
C TRP A 87 8.34 8.15 9.00
N LEU A 88 8.10 7.66 7.77
CA LEU A 88 9.17 7.33 6.82
C LEU A 88 10.08 8.53 6.56
N VAL A 89 9.52 9.70 6.28
CA VAL A 89 10.29 10.93 6.02
C VAL A 89 11.16 11.31 7.23
N ARG A 90 10.64 11.17 8.46
CA ARG A 90 11.43 11.39 9.68
C ARG A 90 12.60 10.40 9.80
N GLN A 91 12.39 9.13 9.46
CA GLN A 91 13.45 8.12 9.47
C GLN A 91 14.53 8.40 8.42
N LEU A 92 14.14 8.85 7.23
CA LEU A 92 15.07 9.25 6.17
C LEU A 92 15.88 10.49 6.58
N ALA A 93 15.22 11.50 7.14
CA ALA A 93 15.86 12.73 7.57
C ALA A 93 16.94 12.49 8.65
N ALA A 94 16.68 11.58 9.59
CA ALA A 94 17.68 11.16 10.59
C ALA A 94 18.94 10.53 9.98
N ARG A 95 18.89 10.13 8.70
CA ARG A 95 20.01 9.56 7.93
C ARG A 95 20.53 10.51 6.85
N GLY A 96 20.17 11.79 6.91
CA GLY A 96 20.56 12.80 5.91
C GLY A 96 19.92 12.58 4.53
N ARG A 97 18.81 11.84 4.46
CA ARG A 97 18.09 11.52 3.23
C ARG A 97 16.69 12.16 3.23
N GLY A 98 16.09 12.25 2.05
CA GLY A 98 14.72 12.70 1.86
C GLY A 98 14.05 11.98 0.70
N LEU A 99 12.78 12.32 0.47
CA LEU A 99 12.07 11.92 -0.74
C LEU A 99 12.28 12.98 -1.82
N ALA A 100 12.38 12.53 -3.07
CA ALA A 100 12.43 13.40 -4.24
C ALA A 100 11.05 13.54 -4.88
N ALA A 101 10.82 14.65 -5.58
CA ALA A 101 9.62 14.84 -6.38
C ALA A 101 9.49 13.71 -7.43
N GLY A 102 8.25 13.23 -7.64
CA GLY A 102 7.95 12.12 -8.55
C GLY A 102 8.15 10.71 -7.96
N GLN A 103 8.63 10.58 -6.72
CA GLN A 103 8.69 9.26 -6.08
C GLN A 103 7.30 8.78 -5.65
N ILE A 104 7.03 7.49 -5.89
CA ILE A 104 5.85 6.78 -5.39
C ILE A 104 6.17 6.21 -4.00
N VAL A 105 5.23 6.40 -3.06
CA VAL A 105 5.33 5.85 -1.70
C VAL A 105 4.08 5.02 -1.42
N LEU A 106 4.26 3.72 -1.20
CA LEU A 106 3.20 2.87 -0.66
C LEU A 106 3.07 3.15 0.83
N SER A 107 1.89 3.62 1.27
CA SER A 107 1.69 4.08 2.65
C SER A 107 1.62 2.95 3.68
N GLY A 108 1.50 1.70 3.23
CA GLY A 108 1.33 0.51 4.07
C GLY A 108 0.05 -0.26 3.73
N GLY A 109 0.03 -1.54 4.09
CA GLY A 109 -1.11 -2.42 3.87
C GLY A 109 -2.33 -2.03 4.69
N MET A 110 -3.51 -2.05 4.06
CA MET A 110 -4.80 -1.80 4.72
C MET A 110 -5.41 -3.07 5.34
N THR A 111 -5.00 -4.24 4.84
CA THR A 111 -5.51 -5.56 5.22
C THR A 111 -4.33 -6.49 5.52
N GLU A 112 -4.64 -7.68 6.02
CA GLU A 112 -3.69 -8.80 5.96
C GLU A 112 -3.40 -9.17 4.49
N ALA A 113 -2.27 -9.83 4.26
CA ALA A 113 -1.88 -10.30 2.94
C ALA A 113 -2.70 -11.54 2.56
N VAL A 114 -3.14 -11.60 1.31
CA VAL A 114 -3.85 -12.75 0.75
C VAL A 114 -2.89 -13.57 -0.09
N ALA A 115 -2.79 -14.87 0.20
CA ALA A 115 -2.00 -15.79 -0.59
C ALA A 115 -2.61 -16.00 -1.99
N VAL A 116 -1.77 -15.89 -3.01
CA VAL A 116 -2.13 -16.05 -4.43
C VAL A 116 -1.35 -17.19 -5.07
N ALA A 117 -1.92 -17.78 -6.11
CA ALA A 117 -1.29 -18.78 -6.96
C ALA A 117 -1.46 -18.41 -8.44
N PRO A 118 -0.67 -19.00 -9.36
CA PRO A 118 -0.90 -18.85 -10.79
C PRO A 118 -2.35 -19.18 -11.17
N GLY A 119 -2.97 -18.29 -11.95
CA GLY A 119 -4.38 -18.34 -12.33
C GLY A 119 -5.33 -17.53 -11.44
N ASP A 120 -4.89 -17.06 -10.27
CA ASP A 120 -5.70 -16.18 -9.42
C ASP A 120 -5.84 -14.78 -10.02
N THR A 121 -6.99 -14.15 -9.80
CA THR A 121 -7.23 -12.72 -10.05
C THR A 121 -7.55 -12.03 -8.73
N VAL A 122 -6.83 -10.95 -8.41
CA VAL A 122 -7.06 -10.13 -7.21
C VAL A 122 -7.55 -8.76 -7.62
N VAL A 123 -8.66 -8.33 -7.04
CA VAL A 123 -9.29 -7.03 -7.30
C VAL A 123 -9.43 -6.28 -5.98
N ALA A 124 -8.87 -5.07 -5.92
CA ALA A 124 -9.11 -4.16 -4.81
C ALA A 124 -9.89 -2.93 -5.29
N ARG A 125 -11.02 -2.66 -4.65
CA ARG A 125 -11.88 -1.51 -4.93
C ARG A 125 -11.80 -0.53 -3.78
N PHE A 126 -11.53 0.73 -4.07
CA PHE A 126 -11.40 1.79 -3.09
C PHE A 126 -12.48 2.84 -3.35
N ASP A 127 -13.21 3.20 -2.31
CA ASP A 127 -14.22 4.24 -2.36
C ASP A 127 -13.59 5.54 -2.91
N ARG A 128 -14.20 6.13 -3.93
CA ARG A 128 -13.77 7.37 -4.62
C ARG A 128 -12.42 7.33 -5.34
N LEU A 129 -11.61 6.29 -5.16
CA LEU A 129 -10.28 6.13 -5.78
C LEU A 129 -10.30 5.17 -6.97
N GLY A 130 -11.32 4.32 -7.06
CA GLY A 130 -11.50 3.37 -8.16
C GLY A 130 -10.92 1.99 -7.84
N THR A 131 -10.57 1.26 -8.90
CA THR A 131 -10.22 -0.16 -8.81
C THR A 131 -8.79 -0.41 -9.29
N VAL A 132 -8.08 -1.30 -8.61
CA VAL A 132 -6.83 -1.90 -9.08
C VAL A 132 -7.01 -3.41 -9.15
N GLU A 133 -6.51 -4.01 -10.21
CA GLU A 133 -6.63 -5.43 -10.49
C GLU A 133 -5.27 -5.98 -10.91
N ILE A 134 -4.96 -7.19 -10.44
CA ILE A 134 -3.80 -7.95 -10.90
C ILE A 134 -4.24 -9.38 -11.24
N ALA A 135 -3.71 -9.88 -12.36
CA ALA A 135 -3.80 -11.28 -12.73
C ALA A 135 -2.47 -11.96 -12.37
N CYS A 136 -2.52 -13.03 -11.59
CA CYS A 136 -1.37 -13.83 -11.22
C CYS A 136 -1.10 -14.84 -12.34
N VAL A 137 -0.06 -14.61 -13.14
CA VAL A 137 0.35 -15.48 -14.27
C VAL A 137 1.57 -16.32 -13.93
#